data_AF-A0A662PXA2-F1
#
_entry.id   AF-A0A662PXA2-F1
#
_cell.length_a   1.000
_cell.length_b   1.000
_cell.length_c   1.000
_cell.angle_alpha   90.00
_cell.angle_beta   90.00
_cell.angle_gamma   90.00
#
_symmetry.space_group_name_H-M   'P 1'
#
loop_
_entity.id
_entity.type
_entity.pdbx_description
1 polymer ?
#
loop_
_entity_poly.entity_id
_entity_poly.type
_entity_poly.pdbx_seq_one_letter_code
_entity_poly.pdbx_strand_id
1 'polypeptide(L)'
;MLSTRDFKRIVREIDSVRGVDVVEFLERTSPWFRFFEPALQRASEALKALNLFHVLYGLRPLPIYGVPYISREITFAIKLENLNEVLEELEGRGFRRVPSSHERLGLLDLQTNRRIELMPAPEPLEWDDDLIERSLERKGLRFLSAEDYAVALIGG
;
A
#
# COMPACT_ATOMS: atom_id res chain seq x y z
N MET A 1 30.83 0.75 24.02
CA MET A 1 30.27 2.11 24.10
C MET A 1 30.66 2.87 22.85
N LEU A 2 29.72 3.54 22.18
CA LEU A 2 30.00 4.41 21.03
C LEU A 2 30.83 5.61 21.49
N SER A 3 31.84 6.03 20.71
CA SER A 3 32.59 7.24 21.02
C SER A 3 31.77 8.50 20.70
N THR A 4 32.09 9.62 21.34
CA THR A 4 31.46 10.92 21.04
C THR A 4 31.63 11.32 19.56
N ARG A 5 32.70 10.86 18.90
CA ARG A 5 32.95 11.10 17.48
C ARG A 5 32.00 10.27 16.61
N ASP A 6 31.77 9.01 16.96
CA ASP A 6 30.83 8.13 16.26
C ASP A 6 29.40 8.65 16.41
N PHE A 7 29.02 9.08 17.61
CA PHE A 7 27.72 9.68 17.86
C PHE A 7 27.48 10.93 16.98
N LYS A 8 28.44 11.86 16.93
CA LYS A 8 28.37 13.04 16.06
C LYS A 8 28.31 12.68 14.57
N ARG A 9 29.00 11.61 14.15
CA ARG A 9 28.95 11.13 12.76
C ARG A 9 27.55 10.59 12.42
N ILE A 10 27.00 9.75 13.28
CA ILE A 10 25.65 9.17 13.11
C ILE A 10 24.60 10.27 13.05
N VAL A 11 24.63 11.24 13.99
CA VAL A 11 23.70 12.38 13.97
C VAL A 11 23.80 13.16 12.66
N ARG A 12 25.02 13.44 12.19
CA ARG A 12 25.22 14.16 10.92
C ARG A 12 24.71 13.37 9.71
N GLU A 13 24.90 12.05 9.70
CA GLU A 13 24.38 11.18 8.65
C GLU A 13 22.84 11.14 8.68
N ILE A 14 22.22 10.99 9.86
CA ILE A 14 20.77 11.03 10.04
C ILE A 14 20.19 12.41 9.65
N ASP A 15 20.81 13.50 10.08
CA ASP A 15 20.38 14.86 9.73
C ASP A 15 20.53 15.13 8.23
N SER A 16 21.52 14.52 7.56
CA SER A 16 21.71 14.68 6.11
C SER A 16 20.60 14.05 5.27
N VAL A 17 19.86 13.09 5.83
CA VAL A 17 18.71 12.44 5.19
C VAL A 17 17.37 12.95 5.76
N ARG A 18 17.40 13.93 6.65
CA ARG A 18 16.21 14.51 7.26
C ARG A 18 15.43 15.30 6.21
N GLY A 19 14.18 14.92 5.99
CA GLY A 19 13.36 15.45 4.90
C GLY A 19 13.59 14.79 3.54
N VAL A 20 14.50 13.82 3.45
CA VAL A 20 14.61 12.96 2.25
C VAL A 20 13.51 11.93 2.32
N ASP A 21 12.71 11.88 1.26
CA ASP A 21 11.76 10.81 1.06
C ASP A 21 12.52 9.50 0.78
N VAL A 22 12.68 8.69 1.83
CA VAL A 22 13.48 7.46 1.78
C VAL A 22 12.96 6.50 0.70
N VAL A 23 11.65 6.42 0.50
CA VAL A 23 11.06 5.55 -0.54
C VAL A 23 11.46 6.05 -1.92
N GLU A 24 11.35 7.35 -2.18
CA GLU A 24 11.73 7.91 -3.47
C GLU A 24 13.24 7.81 -3.72
N PHE A 25 14.04 8.06 -2.68
CA PHE A 25 15.49 7.91 -2.75
C PHE A 25 15.88 6.47 -3.09
N LEU A 26 15.27 5.48 -2.43
CA LEU A 26 15.52 4.07 -2.70
C LEU A 26 15.07 3.67 -4.11
N GLU A 27 13.95 4.18 -4.61
CA GLU A 27 13.50 3.92 -5.99
C GLU A 27 14.48 4.46 -7.03
N ARG A 28 15.09 5.62 -6.76
CA ARG A 28 16.06 6.23 -7.67
C ARG A 28 17.42 5.55 -7.63
N THR A 29 17.80 4.99 -6.49
CA THR A 29 19.17 4.48 -6.26
C THR A 29 19.29 2.98 -6.40
N SER A 30 18.20 2.23 -6.20
CA SER A 30 18.21 0.77 -6.25
C SER A 30 17.33 0.25 -7.39
N PRO A 31 17.89 -0.44 -8.39
CA PRO A 31 17.10 -1.05 -9.46
C PRO A 31 16.18 -2.18 -8.97
N TRP A 32 16.42 -2.67 -7.75
CA TRP A 32 15.66 -3.75 -7.13
C TRP A 32 14.50 -3.26 -6.26
N PHE A 33 14.48 -1.97 -5.93
CA PHE A 33 13.42 -1.36 -5.12
C PHE A 33 12.54 -0.50 -6.01
N ARG A 34 11.40 -1.05 -6.44
CA ARG A 34 10.36 -0.30 -7.14
C ARG A 34 9.06 -0.41 -6.35
N PHE A 35 8.79 0.59 -5.52
CA PHE A 35 7.62 0.61 -4.65
C PHE A 35 6.36 0.92 -5.45
N PHE A 36 6.38 2.00 -6.22
CA PHE A 36 5.31 2.46 -7.09
C PHE A 36 5.41 1.73 -8.44
N GLU A 37 5.24 0.40 -8.40
CA GLU A 37 5.24 -0.43 -9.61
C GLU A 37 3.95 -0.25 -10.43
N PRO A 38 4.00 -0.40 -11.77
CA PRO A 38 2.86 -0.09 -12.64
C PRO A 38 1.58 -0.85 -12.30
N ALA A 39 1.69 -2.11 -11.87
CA ALA A 39 0.54 -2.93 -11.47
C ALA A 39 -0.21 -2.33 -10.29
N LEU A 40 0.52 -1.78 -9.34
CA LEU A 40 -0.02 -1.20 -8.13
C LEU A 40 -0.73 0.13 -8.42
N GLN A 41 -0.15 0.96 -9.28
CA GLN A 41 -0.79 2.18 -9.79
C GLN A 41 -2.06 1.86 -10.58
N ARG A 42 -1.96 0.92 -11.52
CA ARG A 42 -3.08 0.50 -12.37
C ARG A 42 -4.26 -0.06 -11.57
N ALA A 43 -3.98 -0.88 -10.56
CA ALA A 43 -5.01 -1.38 -9.65
C ALA A 43 -5.71 -0.24 -8.91
N SER A 44 -4.95 0.69 -8.34
CA SER A 44 -5.51 1.84 -7.64
C SER A 44 -6.32 2.76 -8.57
N GLU A 45 -5.82 3.04 -9.78
CA GLU A 45 -6.55 3.82 -10.79
C GLU A 45 -7.87 3.16 -11.19
N ALA A 46 -7.89 1.83 -11.36
CA ALA A 46 -9.11 1.09 -11.64
C ALA A 46 -10.13 1.22 -10.51
N LEU A 47 -9.69 1.06 -9.25
CA LEU A 47 -10.56 1.24 -8.08
C LEU A 47 -11.06 2.69 -7.94
N LYS A 48 -10.20 3.70 -8.18
CA LYS A 48 -10.58 5.12 -8.19
C LYS A 48 -11.65 5.42 -9.22
N ALA A 49 -11.52 4.85 -10.43
CA ALA A 49 -12.47 5.06 -11.51
C ALA A 49 -13.87 4.46 -11.22
N LEU A 50 -13.96 3.56 -10.24
CA LEU A 50 -15.22 3.00 -9.74
C LEU A 50 -15.74 3.73 -8.49
N ASN A 51 -15.13 4.88 -8.14
CA ASN A 51 -15.44 5.63 -6.92
C ASN A 51 -15.31 4.81 -5.63
N LEU A 52 -14.48 3.76 -5.63
CA LEU A 52 -14.25 2.96 -4.44
C LEU A 52 -13.17 3.61 -3.59
N PHE A 53 -13.49 3.90 -2.34
CA PHE A 53 -12.46 4.26 -1.37
C PHE A 53 -11.60 3.03 -1.07
N HIS A 54 -10.29 3.19 -1.13
CA HIS A 54 -9.36 2.10 -0.92
C HIS A 54 -8.02 2.60 -0.40
N VAL A 55 -7.29 1.72 0.28
CA VAL A 55 -5.93 1.95 0.75
C VAL A 55 -5.06 0.73 0.43
N LEU A 56 -3.77 0.96 0.14
CA LEU A 56 -2.81 -0.12 0.05
C LEU A 56 -2.61 -0.74 1.44
N TYR A 57 -2.68 -2.07 1.52
CA TYR A 57 -2.73 -2.83 2.76
C TYR A 57 -1.69 -3.97 2.80
N GLY A 58 -1.55 -4.61 3.97
CA GLY A 58 -0.60 -5.69 4.23
C GLY A 58 0.80 -5.17 4.52
N LEU A 59 1.82 -5.93 4.12
CA LEU A 59 3.23 -5.56 4.36
C LEU A 59 3.81 -4.64 3.30
N ARG A 60 3.13 -4.50 2.15
CA ARG A 60 3.62 -3.67 1.03
C ARG A 60 3.77 -2.19 1.41
N PRO A 61 2.89 -1.55 2.21
CA PRO A 61 3.03 -0.16 2.66
C PRO A 61 4.19 0.13 3.62
N LEU A 62 4.81 -0.86 4.27
CA LEU A 62 5.82 -0.66 5.33
C LEU A 62 6.91 0.39 5.02
N PRO A 63 7.48 0.45 3.80
CA PRO A 63 8.46 1.48 3.44
C PRO A 63 7.96 2.93 3.57
N ILE A 64 6.66 3.17 3.39
CA ILE A 64 6.04 4.51 3.55
C ILE A 64 6.18 4.99 5.00
N TYR A 65 6.18 4.08 5.96
CA TYR A 65 6.34 4.37 7.39
C TYR A 65 7.78 4.21 7.88
N GLY A 66 8.76 4.15 6.96
CA GLY A 66 10.18 4.07 7.30
C GLY A 66 10.69 2.68 7.63
N VAL A 67 9.89 1.62 7.44
CA VAL A 67 10.32 0.24 7.67
C VAL A 67 10.85 -0.38 6.36
N PRO A 68 12.12 -0.77 6.27
CA PRO A 68 12.71 -1.29 5.02
C PRO A 68 12.23 -2.71 4.75
N TYR A 69 11.14 -2.83 3.99
CA TYR A 69 10.54 -4.12 3.62
C TYR A 69 10.20 -4.18 2.13
N ILE A 70 10.37 -5.35 1.51
CA ILE A 70 10.05 -5.58 0.09
C ILE A 70 9.05 -6.72 0.01
N SER A 71 7.75 -6.38 -0.03
CA SER A 71 6.70 -7.36 -0.35
C SER A 71 6.44 -7.40 -1.86
N ARG A 72 6.15 -8.57 -2.41
CA ARG A 72 5.60 -8.69 -3.79
C ARG A 72 4.08 -8.74 -3.82
N GLU A 73 3.44 -8.85 -2.66
CA GLU A 73 2.00 -8.92 -2.54
C GLU A 73 1.39 -7.52 -2.74
N ILE A 74 0.28 -7.47 -3.46
CA ILE A 74 -0.51 -6.26 -3.66
C ILE A 74 -1.87 -6.53 -3.06
N THR A 75 -2.14 -5.92 -1.91
CA THR A 75 -3.43 -6.04 -1.23
C THR A 75 -4.01 -4.65 -1.07
N PHE A 76 -5.29 -4.49 -1.38
CA PHE A 76 -6.04 -3.28 -1.08
C PHE A 76 -7.17 -3.62 -0.12
N ALA A 77 -7.29 -2.83 0.95
CA ALA A 77 -8.54 -2.76 1.68
C ALA A 77 -9.45 -1.77 0.95
N ILE A 78 -10.69 -2.15 0.69
CA ILE A 78 -11.65 -1.38 -0.11
C ILE A 78 -12.96 -1.19 0.66
N LYS A 79 -13.50 0.04 0.70
CA LYS A 79 -14.86 0.30 1.19
C LYS A 79 -15.82 -0.08 0.07
N LEU A 80 -16.51 -1.20 0.22
CA LEU A 80 -17.29 -1.79 -0.85
C LEU A 80 -18.74 -2.00 -0.41
N GLU A 81 -19.66 -1.48 -1.22
CA GLU A 81 -21.11 -1.62 -1.01
C GLU A 81 -21.72 -2.74 -1.87
N ASN A 82 -21.24 -2.92 -3.11
CA ASN A 82 -21.76 -3.92 -4.06
C ASN A 82 -20.63 -4.65 -4.81
N LEU A 83 -20.42 -5.94 -4.50
CA LEU A 83 -19.28 -6.71 -5.00
C LEU A 83 -19.41 -7.10 -6.47
N ASN A 84 -20.63 -7.41 -6.92
CA ASN A 84 -20.83 -7.98 -8.25
C ASN A 84 -20.61 -6.94 -9.35
N GLU A 85 -21.16 -5.75 -9.18
CA GLU A 85 -21.02 -4.63 -10.12
C GLU A 85 -19.56 -4.19 -10.26
N VAL A 86 -18.85 -4.05 -9.14
CA VAL A 86 -17.42 -3.74 -9.12
C VAL A 86 -16.60 -4.74 -9.90
N LEU A 87 -16.96 -6.02 -9.79
CA LEU A 87 -16.23 -7.09 -10.46
C LEU A 87 -16.43 -7.12 -11.98
N GLU A 88 -17.65 -6.90 -12.46
CA GLU A 88 -17.93 -6.80 -13.90
C GLU A 88 -17.13 -5.65 -14.54
N GLU A 89 -17.11 -4.50 -13.86
CA GLU A 89 -16.34 -3.33 -14.29
C GLU A 89 -14.82 -3.57 -14.27
N LEU A 90 -14.30 -4.25 -13.25
CA LEU A 90 -12.88 -4.62 -13.19
C LEU A 90 -12.53 -5.63 -14.29
N GLU A 91 -13.41 -6.58 -14.61
CA GLU A 91 -13.21 -7.51 -15.71
C GLU A 91 -13.14 -6.79 -17.06
N GLY A 92 -14.03 -5.81 -17.30
CA GLY A 92 -13.98 -4.94 -18.48
C GLY A 92 -12.68 -4.13 -18.61
N ARG A 93 -11.98 -3.90 -17.51
CA ARG A 93 -10.68 -3.20 -17.47
C ARG A 93 -9.47 -4.12 -17.64
N GLY A 94 -9.67 -5.42 -17.83
CA GLY A 94 -8.58 -6.39 -18.04
C GLY A 94 -8.05 -7.02 -16.74
N PHE A 95 -8.84 -7.02 -15.67
CA PHE A 95 -8.61 -7.86 -14.51
C PHE A 95 -9.38 -9.17 -14.68
N ARG A 96 -8.91 -10.26 -14.04
CA ARG A 96 -9.64 -11.53 -14.05
C ARG A 96 -9.72 -12.10 -12.65
N ARG A 97 -10.89 -12.55 -12.24
CA ARG A 97 -11.05 -13.26 -10.95
C ARG A 97 -10.17 -14.50 -10.93
N VAL A 98 -9.50 -14.70 -9.80
CA VAL A 98 -8.70 -15.89 -9.50
C VAL A 98 -9.04 -16.40 -8.10
N PRO A 99 -8.86 -17.71 -7.82
CA PRO A 99 -9.09 -18.25 -6.49
C PRO A 99 -8.29 -17.49 -5.42
N SER A 100 -8.92 -17.26 -4.28
CA SER A 100 -8.34 -16.57 -3.13
C SER A 100 -8.76 -17.25 -1.82
N SER A 101 -8.11 -16.89 -0.72
CA SER A 101 -8.52 -17.31 0.62
C SER A 101 -9.95 -16.83 0.93
N HIS A 102 -10.60 -17.45 1.92
CA HIS A 102 -11.90 -16.96 2.40
C HIS A 102 -11.78 -15.48 2.80
N GLU A 103 -12.83 -14.70 2.48
CA GLU A 103 -12.98 -13.25 2.75
C GLU A 103 -12.15 -12.29 1.89
N ARG A 104 -11.26 -12.80 1.03
CA ARG A 104 -10.52 -11.97 0.06
C ARG A 104 -10.97 -12.26 -1.35
N LEU A 105 -11.04 -11.22 -2.16
CA LEU A 105 -11.22 -11.33 -3.60
C LEU A 105 -9.87 -11.30 -4.31
N GLY A 106 -9.55 -12.37 -5.03
CA GLY A 106 -8.34 -12.46 -5.84
C GLY A 106 -8.58 -11.97 -7.26
N LEU A 107 -7.71 -11.09 -7.75
CA LEU A 107 -7.68 -10.60 -9.11
C LEU A 107 -6.30 -10.83 -9.74
N LEU A 108 -6.28 -11.16 -11.02
CA LEU A 108 -5.10 -11.15 -11.86
C LEU A 108 -5.22 -9.97 -12.84
N ASP A 109 -4.28 -9.03 -12.77
CA ASP A 109 -4.14 -8.00 -13.80
C ASP A 109 -3.49 -8.63 -15.04
N LEU A 110 -4.26 -8.75 -16.13
CA LEU A 110 -3.79 -9.38 -17.36
C LEU A 110 -2.73 -8.55 -18.09
N GLN A 111 -2.60 -7.25 -17.80
CA GLN A 111 -1.60 -6.39 -18.46
C GLN A 111 -0.23 -6.49 -17.81
N THR A 112 -0.19 -6.63 -16.48
CA THR A 112 1.07 -6.69 -15.73
C THR A 112 1.42 -8.10 -15.25
N ASN A 113 0.50 -9.05 -15.39
CA ASN A 113 0.59 -10.42 -14.88
C ASN A 113 0.87 -10.45 -13.37
N ARG A 114 0.23 -9.55 -12.62
CA ARG A 114 0.35 -9.43 -11.16
C ARG A 114 -0.95 -9.80 -10.50
N ARG A 115 -0.84 -10.58 -9.41
CA ARG A 115 -1.96 -10.89 -8.53
C ARG A 115 -2.21 -9.73 -7.58
N ILE A 116 -3.46 -9.38 -7.41
CA ILE A 116 -3.97 -8.34 -6.52
C ILE A 116 -5.02 -8.99 -5.63
N GLU A 117 -4.98 -8.71 -4.34
CA GLU A 117 -6.01 -9.12 -3.39
C GLU A 117 -6.80 -7.90 -2.94
N LEU A 118 -8.13 -8.04 -2.90
CA LEU A 118 -9.02 -7.04 -2.36
C LEU A 118 -9.68 -7.61 -1.11
N MET A 119 -9.72 -6.81 -0.06
CA MET A 119 -10.37 -7.17 1.20
C MET A 119 -11.36 -6.07 1.62
N PRO A 120 -12.45 -6.41 2.32
CA PRO A 120 -13.55 -5.47 2.58
C PRO A 120 -13.21 -4.39 3.60
N ALA A 121 -12.20 -4.58 4.44
CA ALA A 121 -11.76 -3.62 5.44
C ALA A 121 -10.30 -3.87 5.85
N PRO A 122 -9.57 -2.87 6.38
CA PRO A 122 -8.23 -3.07 6.90
C PRO A 122 -8.28 -3.64 8.33
N GLU A 123 -8.49 -4.95 8.45
CA GLU A 123 -8.66 -5.62 9.74
C GLU A 123 -7.53 -5.34 10.75
N PRO A 124 -7.85 -5.15 12.05
CA PRO A 124 -9.18 -5.29 12.67
C PRO A 124 -10.03 -4.01 12.59
N LEU A 125 -9.60 -3.01 11.81
CA LEU A 125 -10.33 -1.74 11.67
C LEU A 125 -11.50 -1.90 10.70
N GLU A 126 -12.55 -1.12 10.94
CA GLU A 126 -13.70 -0.98 10.05
C GLU A 126 -13.67 0.38 9.36
N TRP A 127 -14.41 0.52 8.26
CA TRP A 127 -14.52 1.79 7.57
C TRP A 127 -15.46 2.76 8.30
N ASP A 128 -14.91 3.84 8.83
CA ASP A 128 -15.64 5.02 9.29
C ASP A 128 -15.10 6.30 8.63
N ASP A 129 -15.81 7.41 8.81
CA ASP A 129 -15.44 8.70 8.20
C ASP A 129 -14.12 9.23 8.77
N ASP A 130 -13.84 8.98 10.05
CA ASP A 130 -12.62 9.41 10.71
C ASP A 130 -11.37 8.70 10.13
N LEU A 131 -11.44 7.40 9.87
CA LEU A 131 -10.40 6.60 9.24
C LEU A 131 -10.15 7.04 7.79
N ILE A 132 -11.22 7.38 7.08
CA ILE A 132 -11.15 7.94 5.72
C ILE A 132 -10.42 9.28 5.73
N GLU A 133 -10.79 10.19 6.63
CA GLU A 133 -10.20 11.53 6.72
C GLU A 133 -8.73 11.51 7.13
N ARG A 134 -8.33 10.59 8.02
CA ARG A 134 -6.93 10.43 8.45
C ARG A 134 -6.03 9.76 7.42
N SER A 135 -6.59 9.19 6.37
CA SER A 135 -5.81 8.53 5.32
C SER A 135 -4.93 9.52 4.56
N LEU A 136 -3.77 9.05 4.09
CA LEU A 136 -2.80 9.88 3.37
C LEU A 136 -2.65 9.40 1.93
N GLU A 137 -2.57 10.35 0.99
CA GLU A 137 -2.37 10.05 -0.43
C GLU A 137 -0.97 10.45 -0.89
N ARG A 138 -0.31 9.56 -1.62
CA ARG A 138 1.03 9.78 -2.18
C ARG A 138 1.20 9.07 -3.52
N LYS A 139 1.61 9.83 -4.53
CA LYS A 139 1.76 9.38 -5.94
C LYS A 139 0.54 8.59 -6.44
N GLY A 140 -0.67 9.06 -6.12
CA GLY A 140 -1.92 8.45 -6.56
C GLY A 140 -2.33 7.20 -5.79
N LEU A 141 -1.64 6.84 -4.71
CA LEU A 141 -2.00 5.74 -3.82
C LEU A 141 -2.37 6.26 -2.46
N ARG A 142 -3.35 5.62 -1.83
CA ARG A 142 -3.78 5.96 -0.49
C ARG A 142 -3.26 4.94 0.52
N PHE A 143 -2.92 5.42 1.69
CA PHE A 143 -2.40 4.66 2.81
C PHE A 143 -3.15 5.08 4.07
N LEU A 144 -3.19 4.20 5.06
CA LEU A 144 -3.66 4.56 6.40
C LEU A 144 -2.72 5.59 7.04
N SER A 145 -3.17 6.24 8.12
CA SER A 145 -2.24 6.96 9.01
C SER A 145 -1.23 5.98 9.61
N ALA A 146 -0.11 6.49 10.14
CA ALA A 146 0.89 5.62 10.77
C ALA A 146 0.31 4.88 11.99
N GLU A 147 -0.55 5.57 12.75
CA GLU A 147 -1.25 5.07 13.92
C GLU A 147 -2.26 3.98 13.55
N ASP A 148 -3.14 4.25 12.58
CA ASP A 148 -4.13 3.28 12.13
C ASP A 148 -3.46 2.06 11.48
N TYR A 149 -2.39 2.28 10.71
CA TYR A 149 -1.61 1.17 10.12
C TYR A 149 -0.94 0.29 11.18
N ALA A 150 -0.42 0.90 12.26
CA ALA A 150 0.16 0.14 13.36
C ALA A 150 -0.89 -0.73 14.06
N VAL A 151 -2.11 -0.22 14.28
CA VAL A 151 -3.22 -1.01 14.83
C VAL A 151 -3.58 -2.17 13.90
N ALA A 152 -3.67 -1.91 12.60
CA ALA A 152 -4.00 -2.93 11.60
C ALA A 152 -2.96 -4.08 11.56
N LEU A 153 -1.67 -3.77 11.72
CA LEU A 153 -0.62 -4.79 11.79
C LEU A 153 -0.63 -5.63 13.07
N ILE A 154 -1.12 -5.08 14.19
CA ILE A 154 -1.12 -5.79 15.49
C ILE A 154 -2.31 -6.74 15.60
N GLY A 155 -3.44 -6.41 14.97
CA GLY A 155 -4.66 -7.21 15.03
C GLY A 155 -4.82 -8.25 13.93
N GLY A 156 -3.94 -8.25 12.92
CA GLY A 156 -3.93 -9.22 11.82
C GLY A 156 -3.01 -10.42 12.01
#